data_AF-A0A8D0ZIV4-F1
#
_entry.id   AF-A0A8D0ZIV4-F1
#
_cell.length_a   1.000
_cell.length_b   1.000
_cell.length_c   1.000
_cell.angle_alpha   90.00
_cell.angle_beta   90.00
_cell.angle_gamma   90.00
#
_symmetry.space_group_name_H-M   'P 1'
#
loop_
_entity.id
_entity.type
_entity.pdbx_description
1 polymer ?
#
loop_
_entity_poly.entity_id
_entity_poly.type
_entity_poly.pdbx_seq_one_letter_code
_entity_poly.pdbx_strand_id
1 'polypeptide(L)'
;LVAEASMPFRAGTLAAQRRSPSNDLASSAPTDDVHGSHGRQVCRRHELYVSFQDLGWLDWVIAPQGYSAYYCEGECSFPLDSCMNATNHAILQSLVHLMKPDAVPKACCAPTKLSATSVLYYDSSNNVILRKHRNMVVRACGCH
;
A
#
# COMPACT_ATOMS: atom_id res chain seq x y z
N LEU A 1 -4.11 -20.10 10.59
CA LEU A 1 -2.78 -19.75 10.05
C LEU A 1 -2.52 -18.30 10.43
N VAL A 2 -2.04 -18.08 11.65
CA VAL A 2 -1.65 -16.73 12.10
C VAL A 2 -0.36 -16.40 11.36
N ALA A 3 -0.39 -15.38 10.50
CA ALA A 3 0.83 -14.89 9.87
C ALA A 3 1.74 -14.37 10.99
N GLU A 4 2.82 -15.08 11.29
CA GLU A 4 3.91 -14.50 12.06
C GLU A 4 4.41 -13.28 11.28
N ALA A 5 4.13 -12.09 11.80
CA ALA A 5 4.78 -10.88 11.36
C ALA A 5 6.30 -11.11 11.54
N SER A 6 6.98 -11.45 10.45
CA SER A 6 8.37 -11.91 10.52
C SER A 6 9.35 -10.79 10.87
N MET A 7 8.92 -9.52 10.78
CA MET A 7 9.64 -8.41 11.40
C MET A 7 9.18 -8.26 12.85
N PRO A 8 10.09 -8.03 13.78
CA PRO A 8 9.73 -7.64 15.14
C PRO A 8 9.14 -6.22 15.08
N PHE A 9 7.85 -6.10 14.74
CA PHE A 9 7.11 -4.84 14.82
C PHE A 9 7.04 -4.43 16.30
N ARG A 10 8.06 -3.74 16.79
CA ARG A 10 8.00 -3.05 18.07
C ARG A 10 7.16 -1.81 17.85
N ALA A 11 6.05 -1.68 18.57
CA ALA A 11 5.25 -0.46 18.54
C ALA A 11 6.12 0.70 19.03
N GLY A 12 6.64 1.50 18.10
CA GLY A 12 7.22 2.79 18.42
C GLY A 12 6.11 3.83 18.57
N THR A 13 6.39 4.88 19.32
CA THR A 13 5.52 6.06 19.40
C THR A 13 5.48 6.70 18.02
N LEU A 14 4.41 6.46 17.25
CA LEU A 14 4.18 7.14 15.98
C LEU A 14 4.01 8.64 16.24
N ALA A 15 5.07 9.41 16.02
CA ALA A 15 4.94 10.85 15.88
C ALA A 15 4.29 11.12 14.52
N ALA A 16 3.00 11.43 14.53
CA ALA A 16 2.25 11.75 13.32
C ALA A 16 2.78 13.06 12.69
N GLN A 17 3.82 12.98 11.87
CA GLN A 17 4.28 14.11 11.06
C GLN A 17 3.64 14.03 9.68
N ARG A 18 2.55 14.79 9.49
CA ARG A 18 2.10 15.17 8.15
C ARG A 18 3.18 16.05 7.55
N ARG A 19 4.05 15.51 6.69
CA ARG A 19 4.89 16.34 5.82
C ARG A 19 3.99 16.94 4.74
N SER A 20 3.80 18.25 4.79
CA SER A 20 3.28 19.02 3.67
C SER A 20 4.24 18.89 2.48
N PRO A 21 3.75 18.79 1.23
CA PRO A 21 4.62 18.80 0.07
C PRO A 21 5.15 20.22 -0.15
N SER A 22 6.47 20.39 -0.11
CA SER A 22 7.12 21.58 -0.64
C SER A 22 7.09 21.50 -2.17
N ASN A 23 6.50 22.52 -2.81
CA ASN A 23 6.70 22.81 -4.22
C ASN A 23 8.20 22.98 -4.48
N ASP A 24 8.75 22.30 -5.48
CA ASP A 24 9.72 22.88 -6.43
C ASP A 24 9.95 21.98 -7.67
N LEU A 25 9.70 22.60 -8.82
CA LEU A 25 10.31 22.46 -10.15
C LEU A 25 10.23 21.17 -11.01
N ALA A 26 9.23 21.20 -11.90
CA ALA A 26 9.22 20.89 -13.34
C ALA A 26 10.36 20.04 -13.97
N SER A 27 9.96 18.89 -14.56
CA SER A 27 10.42 18.48 -15.89
C SER A 27 9.42 17.52 -16.57
N SER A 28 9.18 17.85 -17.83
CA SER A 28 8.25 17.33 -18.85
C SER A 28 8.03 15.81 -18.94
N ALA A 29 6.76 15.40 -18.93
CA ALA A 29 6.25 14.18 -19.59
C ALA A 29 4.77 14.42 -19.99
N PRO A 30 4.26 13.77 -21.07
CA PRO A 30 3.23 14.32 -21.94
C PRO A 30 1.82 14.32 -21.32
N THR A 31 1.05 15.30 -21.77
CA THR A 31 -0.35 15.55 -21.46
C THR A 31 -1.24 14.39 -21.91
N ASP A 32 -1.85 13.69 -20.96
CA ASP A 32 -3.12 13.00 -21.20
C ASP A 32 -4.23 13.81 -20.50
N ASP A 33 -5.30 14.02 -21.27
CA ASP A 33 -6.29 15.06 -21.12
C ASP A 33 -7.04 15.14 -19.78
N VAL A 34 -7.38 16.39 -19.49
CA VAL A 34 -8.28 16.91 -18.47
C VAL A 34 -9.58 16.10 -18.37
N HIS A 35 -9.86 15.60 -17.16
CA HIS A 35 -11.19 15.75 -16.54
C HIS A 35 -11.04 16.03 -15.05
N GLY A 36 -11.08 17.33 -14.73
CA GLY A 36 -11.24 17.82 -13.38
C GLY A 36 -12.55 17.34 -12.78
N SER A 37 -12.44 16.35 -11.91
CA SER A 37 -13.32 16.22 -10.77
C SER A 37 -12.40 15.96 -9.58
N HIS A 38 -12.71 16.52 -8.42
CA HIS A 38 -12.32 15.89 -7.16
C HIS A 38 -13.12 14.57 -7.01
N GLY A 39 -13.05 13.71 -8.04
CA GLY A 39 -13.74 12.45 -8.21
C GLY A 39 -12.87 11.35 -7.65
N ARG A 40 -13.53 10.47 -6.92
CA ARG A 40 -12.92 9.33 -6.23
C ARG A 40 -12.07 8.55 -7.23
N GLN A 41 -10.76 8.58 -7.04
CA GLN A 41 -9.80 7.98 -7.96
C GLN A 41 -10.08 6.48 -8.09
N VAL A 42 -9.98 5.95 -9.30
CA VAL A 42 -10.09 4.50 -9.58
C VAL A 42 -9.06 3.72 -8.76
N CYS A 43 -9.39 2.49 -8.33
CA CYS A 43 -8.47 1.62 -7.60
C CYS A 43 -7.10 1.52 -8.27
N ARG A 44 -6.07 2.06 -7.60
CA ARG A 44 -4.70 2.06 -8.11
C ARG A 44 -3.68 1.99 -6.98
N ARG A 45 -2.42 1.79 -7.38
CA ARG A 45 -1.27 1.81 -6.49
C ARG A 45 -0.79 3.24 -6.29
N HIS A 46 -0.62 3.63 -5.05
CA HIS A 46 -0.15 4.95 -4.63
C HIS A 46 1.20 4.84 -3.94
N GLU A 47 1.97 5.91 -4.00
CA GLU A 47 3.28 5.99 -3.36
C GLU A 47 3.13 6.10 -1.85
N LEU A 48 3.94 5.31 -1.14
CA LEU A 48 4.09 5.38 0.30
C LEU A 48 5.52 5.00 0.63
N TYR A 49 6.21 5.93 1.28
CA TYR A 49 7.53 5.68 1.86
C TYR A 49 7.37 5.45 3.36
N VAL A 50 7.89 4.32 3.84
CA VAL A 50 7.93 3.99 5.26
C VAL A 50 9.32 4.31 5.77
N SER A 51 9.41 5.35 6.59
CA SER A 51 10.62 5.75 7.30
C SER A 51 10.73 4.96 8.61
N PHE A 52 11.85 4.26 8.83
CA PHE A 52 12.08 3.58 10.11
C PHE A 52 12.41 4.56 11.23
N GLN A 53 12.77 5.81 10.91
CA GLN A 53 12.84 6.89 11.88
C GLN A 53 11.47 7.22 12.46
N ASP A 54 10.46 7.36 11.60
CA ASP A 54 9.10 7.75 11.99
C ASP A 54 8.42 6.66 12.83
N LEU A 55 8.85 5.40 12.63
CA LEU A 55 8.43 4.25 13.43
C LEU A 55 9.23 4.08 14.73
N GLY A 56 10.30 4.85 14.96
CA GLY A 56 11.18 4.69 16.11
C GLY A 56 11.96 3.38 16.09
N TRP A 57 12.37 2.91 14.90
CA TRP A 57 13.02 1.61 14.70
C TRP A 57 14.53 1.71 14.46
N LEU A 58 15.08 2.92 14.36
CA LEU A 58 16.52 3.13 14.12
C LEU A 58 17.42 2.60 15.24
N ASP A 59 16.87 2.36 16.44
CA ASP A 59 17.63 1.80 17.57
C ASP A 59 18.09 0.36 17.32
N TRP A 60 17.36 -0.39 16.48
CA TRP A 60 17.64 -1.81 16.22
C TRP A 60 17.81 -2.12 14.73
N VAL A 61 17.24 -1.31 13.83
CA VAL A 61 17.43 -1.46 12.37
C VAL A 61 18.69 -0.70 11.93
N ILE A 62 19.59 -1.42 11.26
CA ILE A 62 20.83 -0.88 10.69
C ILE A 62 20.58 -0.35 9.27
N ALA A 63 19.90 -1.13 8.43
CA ALA A 63 19.61 -0.76 7.04
C ALA A 63 18.39 -1.51 6.46
N PRO A 64 17.66 -0.93 5.49
CA PRO A 64 17.74 0.46 5.04
C PRO A 64 17.18 1.43 6.09
N GLN A 65 17.24 2.74 5.87
CA GLN A 65 16.61 3.76 6.74
C GLN A 65 15.08 3.84 6.56
N GLY A 66 14.58 3.22 5.49
CA GLY A 66 13.18 3.18 5.11
C GLY A 66 13.06 2.57 3.72
N TYR A 67 11.82 2.36 3.25
CA TYR A 67 11.58 1.74 1.97
C TYR A 67 10.25 2.18 1.35
N SER A 68 10.16 2.12 0.02
CA SER A 68 8.92 2.41 -0.71
C SER A 68 7.98 1.21 -0.61
N ALA A 69 7.02 1.27 0.31
CA ALA A 69 6.04 0.22 0.55
C ALA A 69 4.90 0.24 -0.49
N TYR A 70 4.49 1.45 -0.89
CA TYR A 70 3.26 1.70 -1.65
C TYR A 70 1.98 1.21 -0.93
N TYR A 71 0.82 1.66 -1.38
CA TYR A 71 -0.46 1.17 -0.88
C TYR A 71 -1.52 1.18 -1.98
N CYS A 72 -2.64 0.49 -1.75
CA CYS A 72 -3.75 0.44 -2.68
C CYS A 72 -4.90 1.30 -2.15
N GLU A 73 -5.41 2.18 -3.00
CA GLU A 73 -6.55 3.03 -2.68
C GLU A 73 -7.30 3.41 -3.96
N GLY A 74 -8.61 3.57 -3.83
CA GLY A 74 -9.50 4.03 -4.88
C GLY A 74 -10.82 3.27 -4.87
N GLU A 75 -11.71 3.65 -5.78
CA GLU A 75 -13.04 3.06 -5.90
C GLU A 75 -13.07 1.88 -6.87
N CYS A 76 -13.82 0.84 -6.48
CA CYS A 76 -14.15 -0.33 -7.31
C CYS A 76 -15.63 -0.25 -7.70
N SER A 77 -15.94 0.63 -8.66
CA SER A 77 -17.29 0.82 -9.19
C SER A 77 -17.50 0.00 -10.46
N PHE A 78 -18.69 -0.58 -10.60
CA PHE A 78 -19.07 -1.28 -11.82
C PHE A 78 -19.27 -0.29 -12.99
N PRO A 79 -18.88 -0.64 -14.23
CA PRO A 79 -18.19 -1.87 -14.64
C PRO A 79 -16.72 -1.87 -14.17
N LEU A 80 -16.28 -2.98 -13.58
CA LEU A 80 -14.87 -3.14 -13.21
C LEU A 80 -14.07 -3.28 -14.48
N ASP A 81 -13.19 -2.32 -14.75
CA ASP A 81 -12.29 -2.37 -15.90
C ASP A 81 -11.36 -3.60 -15.78
N SER A 82 -11.03 -4.19 -16.92
CA SER A 82 -10.05 -5.27 -17.09
C SER A 82 -8.71 -4.96 -16.40
N CYS A 83 -8.33 -3.68 -16.35
CA CYS A 83 -7.13 -3.19 -15.68
C CYS A 83 -7.15 -3.36 -14.14
N MET A 84 -8.32 -3.54 -13.52
CA MET A 84 -8.48 -3.61 -12.05
C MET A 84 -8.25 -5.01 -11.47
N ASN A 85 -7.79 -5.98 -12.26
CA ASN A 85 -7.51 -7.37 -11.81
C ASN A 85 -8.64 -7.97 -10.96
N ALA A 86 -9.90 -7.69 -11.31
CA ALA A 86 -11.04 -8.09 -10.51
C ALA A 86 -11.30 -9.59 -10.58
N THR A 87 -11.66 -10.20 -9.46
CA THR A 87 -12.11 -11.61 -9.44
C THR A 87 -13.56 -11.72 -9.90
N ASN A 88 -13.98 -12.91 -10.35
CA ASN A 88 -15.40 -13.19 -10.63
C ASN A 88 -16.28 -12.87 -9.42
N HIS A 89 -15.80 -13.12 -8.19
CA HIS A 89 -16.49 -12.76 -6.97
C HIS A 89 -16.66 -11.25 -6.83
N ALA A 90 -15.60 -10.46 -7.07
CA ALA A 90 -15.66 -9.00 -7.01
C ALA A 90 -16.61 -8.40 -8.08
N ILE A 91 -16.65 -9.00 -9.28
CA ILE A 91 -17.60 -8.62 -10.33
C ILE A 91 -19.04 -8.88 -9.88
N LEU A 92 -19.33 -10.08 -9.37
CA LEU A 92 -20.67 -10.44 -8.87
C LEU A 92 -21.06 -9.58 -7.67
N GLN A 93 -20.16 -9.37 -6.72
CA GLN A 93 -20.39 -8.52 -5.56
C GLN A 93 -20.71 -7.09 -5.98
N SER A 94 -19.97 -6.54 -6.95
CA SER A 94 -20.23 -5.19 -7.48
C SER A 94 -21.58 -5.12 -8.19
N LEU A 95 -21.98 -6.16 -8.92
CA LEU A 95 -23.31 -6.24 -9.55
C LEU A 95 -24.43 -6.31 -8.51
N VAL A 96 -24.29 -7.15 -7.47
CA VAL A 96 -25.28 -7.26 -6.39
C VAL A 96 -25.37 -5.97 -5.58
N HIS A 97 -24.24 -5.29 -5.36
CA HIS A 97 -24.21 -3.99 -4.69
C HIS A 97 -25.02 -2.93 -5.45
N LEU A 98 -25.03 -2.93 -6.78
CA LEU A 98 -25.89 -2.02 -7.57
C LEU A 98 -27.38 -2.24 -7.30
N MET A 99 -27.79 -3.47 -6.97
CA MET A 99 -29.18 -3.83 -6.72
C MET A 99 -29.59 -3.65 -5.25
N LYS A 100 -28.67 -3.95 -4.32
CA LYS A 100 -28.92 -3.95 -2.87
C LYS A 100 -27.72 -3.36 -2.11
N PRO A 101 -27.50 -2.03 -2.20
CA PRO A 101 -26.33 -1.38 -1.62
C PRO A 101 -26.27 -1.50 -0.09
N ASP A 102 -27.43 -1.58 0.57
CA ASP A 102 -27.52 -1.71 2.04
C ASP A 102 -27.18 -3.12 2.54
N ALA A 103 -27.26 -4.14 1.68
CA ALA A 103 -27.04 -5.53 2.05
C ALA A 103 -25.64 -6.04 1.70
N VAL A 104 -25.04 -5.51 0.63
CA VAL A 104 -23.74 -5.97 0.11
C VAL A 104 -22.86 -4.75 -0.12
N PRO A 105 -21.64 -4.67 0.44
CA PRO A 105 -20.73 -3.56 0.19
C PRO A 105 -20.04 -3.66 -1.19
N LYS A 106 -19.48 -2.55 -1.67
CA LYS A 106 -18.59 -2.54 -2.84
C LYS A 106 -17.37 -3.44 -2.62
N ALA A 107 -16.80 -3.96 -3.70
CA ALA A 107 -15.50 -4.61 -3.66
C ALA A 107 -14.43 -3.64 -3.15
N CYS A 108 -13.39 -4.16 -2.49
CA CYS A 108 -12.35 -3.34 -1.88
C CYS A 108 -11.11 -3.26 -2.80
N CYS A 109 -10.47 -2.09 -2.83
CA CYS A 109 -9.18 -1.92 -3.50
C CYS A 109 -8.07 -2.48 -2.60
N ALA A 110 -7.45 -3.58 -3.01
CA ALA A 110 -6.48 -4.32 -2.20
C ALA A 110 -5.22 -4.73 -3.00
N PRO A 111 -4.08 -4.98 -2.32
CA PRO A 111 -2.88 -5.52 -2.96
C PRO A 111 -3.11 -6.91 -3.56
N THR A 112 -2.74 -7.10 -4.82
CA THR A 112 -2.87 -8.38 -5.54
C THR A 112 -1.54 -9.07 -5.75
N LYS A 113 -0.45 -8.29 -5.82
CA LYS A 113 0.92 -8.77 -5.88
C LYS A 113 1.75 -8.00 -4.87
N LEU A 114 2.47 -8.73 -4.02
CA LEU A 114 3.44 -8.16 -3.09
C LEU A 114 4.83 -8.74 -3.34
N SER A 115 5.86 -7.94 -3.06
CA SER A 115 7.26 -8.36 -3.11
C SER A 115 7.91 -8.28 -1.73
N ALA A 116 9.03 -8.97 -1.61
CA ALA A 116 9.85 -8.96 -0.41
C ALA A 116 10.85 -7.79 -0.40
N THR A 117 11.25 -7.37 0.81
CA THR A 117 12.40 -6.47 1.03
C THR A 117 13.32 -7.09 2.09
N SER A 118 14.60 -6.74 2.06
CA SER A 118 15.59 -7.22 3.04
C SER A 118 15.90 -6.14 4.06
N VAL A 119 16.00 -6.52 5.34
CA VAL A 119 16.35 -5.63 6.43
C VAL A 119 17.49 -6.22 7.25
N LEU A 120 18.44 -5.38 7.58
CA LEU A 120 19.60 -5.65 8.42
C LEU A 120 19.35 -5.03 9.80
N TYR A 121 19.38 -5.83 10.86
CA TYR A 121 19.05 -5.37 12.21
C TYR A 121 19.76 -6.18 13.30
N TYR A 122 19.79 -5.66 14.52
CA TYR A 122 20.27 -6.37 15.71
C TYR A 122 19.19 -7.27 16.30
N ASP A 123 19.50 -8.54 16.55
CA ASP A 123 18.61 -9.44 17.30
C ASP A 123 18.65 -9.16 18.82
N SER A 124 17.88 -9.92 19.61
CA SER A 124 17.86 -9.78 21.07
C SER A 124 19.18 -10.10 21.77
N SER A 125 20.11 -10.74 21.07
CA SER A 125 21.43 -11.13 21.56
C SER A 125 22.54 -10.23 20.99
N ASN A 126 22.17 -9.07 20.43
CA ASN A 126 23.06 -8.11 19.76
C ASN A 126 23.84 -8.67 18.55
N ASN A 127 23.35 -9.74 17.91
CA ASN A 127 23.90 -10.22 16.65
C ASN A 127 23.32 -9.44 15.47
N VAL A 128 24.15 -9.21 14.46
CA VAL A 128 23.71 -8.57 13.21
C VAL A 128 23.08 -9.62 12.30
N ILE A 129 21.80 -9.45 11.98
CA ILE A 129 21.02 -10.38 11.16
C ILE A 129 20.50 -9.68 9.90
N LEU A 130 20.75 -10.28 8.73
CA LEU A 130 20.12 -9.88 7.47
C LEU A 130 18.96 -10.83 7.18
N ARG A 131 17.72 -10.29 7.12
CA ARG A 131 16.53 -11.10 6.85
C ARG A 131 15.70 -10.54 5.70
N LYS A 132 15.21 -11.43 4.84
CA LYS A 132 14.29 -11.10 3.75
C LYS A 132 12.85 -11.30 4.20
N HIS A 133 12.09 -10.20 4.27
CA HIS A 133 10.69 -10.19 4.69
C HIS A 133 9.77 -10.13 3.47
N ARG A 134 8.90 -11.14 3.34
CA ARG A 134 7.91 -11.22 2.26
C ARG A 134 6.72 -10.29 2.53
N ASN A 135 5.97 -9.96 1.49
CA ASN A 135 4.73 -9.19 1.57
C ASN A 135 4.87 -7.78 2.15
N MET A 136 6.01 -7.12 1.92
CA MET A 136 6.30 -5.80 2.48
C MET A 136 6.03 -4.65 1.49
N VAL A 137 6.12 -4.93 0.19
CA VAL A 137 6.02 -3.91 -0.87
C VAL A 137 4.92 -4.27 -1.85
N VAL A 138 3.95 -3.38 -2.05
CA VAL A 138 2.86 -3.55 -3.02
C VAL A 138 3.40 -3.35 -4.44
N ARG A 139 3.13 -4.33 -5.32
CA ARG A 139 3.51 -4.27 -6.74
C ARG A 139 2.32 -4.07 -7.67
N ALA A 140 1.15 -4.57 -7.30
CA ALA A 140 -0.09 -4.38 -8.04
C ALA A 140 -1.29 -4.30 -7.09
N CYS A 141 -2.31 -3.56 -7.51
CA CYS A 141 -3.60 -3.42 -6.83
C CYS A 141 -4.71 -4.00 -7.71
N GLY A 142 -5.85 -4.25 -7.09
CA GLY A 142 -7.05 -4.71 -7.77
C GLY A 142 -8.27 -4.75 -6.86
N CYS A 143 -9.42 -5.06 -7.45
CA CYS A 143 -10.70 -5.09 -6.75
C CYS A 143 -11.06 -6.53 -6.32
N HIS A 144 -11.18 -6.74 -5.01
CA HIS A 144 -11.42 -8.06 -4.40
C HIS A 144 -12.59 -8.04 -3.42
#